data_AF-A0A6L3ZF43-F1
#
_entry.id   AF-A0A6L3ZF43-F1
#
_cell.length_a   1.000
_cell.length_b   1.000
_cell.length_c   1.000
_cell.angle_alpha   90.00
_cell.angle_beta   90.00
_cell.angle_gamma   90.00
#
_symmetry.space_group_name_H-M   'P 1'
#
loop_
_entity.id
_entity.type
_entity.pdbx_description
1 polymer ?
#
loop_
_entity_poly.entity_id
_entity_poly.type
_entity_poly.pdbx_seq_one_letter_code
_entity_poly.pdbx_strand_id
1 'polypeptide(L)'
;MNRFRLPEKDLIILDDRLVLVNHNYKGDYTSIAPRNSFFRKHGLRLFMIALGLSMIALAIVDEASQSSLIFFIICTLGFITMLFEQWNYSNTPVLFKKDIETIEMSYPRLKWMSVKAKIHFTDDRGKRRVRVLMLPGLLDYGAENKYHVIDALESL
;
A
#
# COMPACT_ATOMS: atom_id res chain seq x y z
N MET A 1 11.42 22.11 -3.68
CA MET A 1 11.35 20.65 -3.54
C MET A 1 11.30 20.30 -2.06
N ASN A 2 10.18 19.73 -1.61
CA ASN A 2 9.99 19.37 -0.20
C ASN A 2 10.20 17.86 -0.03
N ARG A 3 11.11 17.46 0.87
CA ARG A 3 11.38 16.07 1.23
C ARG A 3 10.87 15.81 2.64
N PHE A 4 10.05 14.78 2.77
CA PHE A 4 9.42 14.39 4.02
C PHE A 4 9.75 12.94 4.34
N ARG A 5 10.13 12.70 5.59
CA ARG A 5 10.50 11.37 6.08
C ARG A 5 9.26 10.64 6.58
N LEU A 6 8.92 9.53 5.92
CA LEU A 6 7.90 8.58 6.40
C LEU A 6 8.59 7.39 7.07
N PRO A 7 7.87 6.54 7.84
CA PRO A 7 8.45 5.43 8.57
C PRO A 7 9.27 4.46 7.71
N GLU A 8 8.80 4.16 6.49
CA GLU A 8 9.45 3.17 5.61
C GLU A 8 10.14 3.79 4.37
N LYS A 9 9.81 5.04 4.03
CA LYS A 9 10.21 5.71 2.79
C LYS A 9 10.30 7.21 2.98
N ASP A 10 10.94 7.91 2.06
CA ASP A 10 10.80 9.35 1.92
C ASP A 10 9.75 9.67 0.87
N LEU A 11 8.92 10.66 1.17
CA LEU A 11 8.03 11.32 0.23
C LEU A 11 8.71 12.60 -0.26
N ILE A 12 8.83 12.74 -1.56
CA ILE A 12 9.34 13.93 -2.22
C ILE A 12 8.21 14.51 -3.05
N ILE A 13 7.89 15.77 -2.77
CA ILE A 13 6.87 16.52 -3.50
C ILE A 13 7.60 17.39 -4.52
N LEU A 14 7.41 17.05 -5.80
CA LEU A 14 7.80 17.85 -6.95
C LEU A 14 6.59 18.65 -7.44
N ASP A 15 6.79 19.53 -8.41
CA ASP A 15 5.74 20.40 -8.91
C ASP A 15 4.62 19.62 -9.60
N ASP A 16 4.98 18.57 -10.35
CA ASP A 16 4.09 17.74 -11.16
C ASP A 16 3.71 16.39 -10.53
N ARG A 17 4.49 15.90 -9.56
CA ARG A 17 4.37 14.53 -9.04
C ARG A 17 4.81 14.37 -7.58
N LEU A 18 4.32 13.31 -6.95
CA LEU A 18 4.76 12.78 -5.66
C LEU A 18 5.63 11.55 -5.89
N VAL A 19 6.79 11.48 -5.25
CA VAL A 19 7.78 10.41 -5.42
C VAL A 19 8.10 9.77 -4.08
N LEU A 20 7.98 8.45 -4.00
CA LEU A 20 8.22 7.63 -2.83
C LEU A 20 9.48 6.81 -3.02
N VAL A 21 10.54 7.17 -2.29
CA VAL A 21 11.87 6.56 -2.38
C VAL A 21 12.31 5.96 -1.05
N ASN A 22 13.30 5.06 -1.07
CA ASN A 22 13.91 4.59 0.17
C ASN A 22 14.79 5.71 0.77
N HIS A 23 14.94 5.75 2.10
CA HIS A 23 15.65 6.83 2.82
C HIS A 23 17.07 7.15 2.33
N ASN A 24 17.74 6.19 1.70
CA ASN A 24 19.12 6.31 1.22
C ASN A 24 19.24 6.43 -0.30
N TYR A 25 18.16 6.74 -1.01
CA TYR A 25 18.23 6.97 -2.44
C TYR A 25 19.01 8.26 -2.74
N LYS A 26 20.08 8.15 -3.53
CA LYS A 26 20.98 9.27 -3.91
C LYS A 26 20.90 9.64 -5.40
N GLY A 27 20.00 9.03 -6.16
CA GLY A 27 19.83 9.30 -7.59
C GLY A 27 18.91 10.50 -7.87
N ASP A 28 18.74 10.81 -9.15
CA ASP A 28 17.77 11.83 -9.59
C ASP A 28 16.34 11.33 -9.39
N TYR A 29 15.56 12.10 -8.63
CA TYR A 29 14.17 11.79 -8.30
C TYR A 29 13.21 11.96 -9.49
N THR A 30 13.57 12.80 -10.47
CA THR A 30 12.75 13.07 -11.66
C THR A 30 12.76 11.90 -12.64
N SER A 31 13.83 11.10 -12.60
CA SER A 31 14.04 9.93 -13.47
C SER A 31 13.29 8.67 -13.02
N ILE A 32 12.64 8.70 -11.84
CA ILE A 32 11.98 7.52 -11.28
C ILE A 32 10.71 7.21 -12.07
N ALA A 33 10.65 6.02 -12.65
CA ALA A 33 9.49 5.57 -13.41
C ALA A 33 8.32 5.15 -12.49
N PRO A 34 7.06 5.40 -12.90
CA PRO A 34 5.84 4.96 -12.20
C PRO A 34 5.62 3.45 -12.42
N ARG A 35 6.57 2.61 -12.01
CA ARG A 35 6.46 1.16 -12.22
C ARG A 35 5.85 0.48 -11.00
N ASN A 36 4.67 -0.12 -11.18
CA ASN A 36 4.06 -0.97 -10.18
C ASN A 36 4.76 -2.35 -10.14
N SER A 37 5.41 -2.68 -9.02
CA SER A 37 6.10 -3.99 -8.84
C SER A 37 5.37 -4.93 -7.88
N PHE A 38 4.13 -4.63 -7.50
CA PHE A 38 3.38 -5.37 -6.48
C PHE A 38 3.40 -6.89 -6.71
N PHE A 39 3.00 -7.34 -7.90
CA PHE A 39 2.98 -8.77 -8.25
C PHE A 39 4.35 -9.43 -8.22
N ARG A 40 5.40 -8.69 -8.60
CA ARG A 40 6.77 -9.22 -8.59
C ARG A 40 7.31 -9.43 -7.17
N LYS A 41 6.90 -8.61 -6.19
CA LYS A 41 7.41 -8.69 -4.81
C LYS A 41 6.54 -9.52 -3.87
N HIS A 42 5.22 -9.47 -4.03
CA HIS A 42 4.27 -10.15 -3.12
C HIS A 42 3.55 -11.34 -3.76
N GLY A 43 3.53 -11.45 -5.10
CA GLY A 43 2.86 -12.55 -5.79
C GLY A 43 3.42 -13.92 -5.42
N LEU A 44 4.76 -14.04 -5.32
CA LEU A 44 5.40 -15.31 -4.93
C LEU A 44 5.05 -15.72 -3.48
N ARG A 45 4.99 -14.77 -2.54
CA ARG A 45 4.59 -15.07 -1.15
C ARG A 45 3.14 -15.52 -1.07
N LEU A 46 2.24 -14.81 -1.75
CA LEU A 46 0.81 -15.17 -1.80
C LEU A 46 0.62 -16.55 -2.45
N PHE A 47 1.37 -16.84 -3.51
CA PHE A 47 1.39 -18.16 -4.14
C PHE A 47 1.87 -19.25 -3.19
N MET A 48 2.98 -19.04 -2.47
CA MET A 48 3.48 -20.03 -1.50
C MET A 48 2.52 -20.25 -0.33
N ILE A 49 1.86 -19.19 0.17
CA ILE A 49 0.84 -19.31 1.22
C ILE A 49 -0.36 -20.12 0.72
N ALA A 50 -0.85 -19.81 -0.48
CA ALA A 50 -1.96 -20.55 -1.08
C ALA A 50 -1.60 -22.03 -1.32
N LEU A 51 -0.38 -22.30 -1.80
CA LEU A 51 0.11 -23.66 -2.05
C LEU A 51 0.27 -24.45 -0.73
N GLY A 52 0.80 -23.82 0.31
CA GLY A 52 0.87 -24.41 1.66
C GLY A 52 -0.52 -24.73 2.23
N LEU A 53 -1.48 -23.80 2.11
CA LEU A 53 -2.87 -24.04 2.54
C LEU A 53 -3.54 -25.16 1.74
N SER A 54 -3.28 -25.26 0.43
CA SER A 54 -3.82 -26.34 -0.39
C SER A 54 -3.25 -27.72 -0.05
N MET A 55 -1.94 -27.80 0.27
CA MET A 55 -1.30 -29.04 0.72
C MET A 55 -1.83 -29.50 2.08
N ILE A 56 -2.05 -28.56 3.00
CA ILE A 56 -2.68 -28.85 4.30
C ILE A 56 -4.13 -29.32 4.09
N ALA A 57 -4.89 -28.65 3.23
CA ALA A 57 -6.26 -29.06 2.92
C ALA A 57 -6.32 -30.47 2.31
N LEU A 58 -5.43 -30.79 1.36
CA LEU A 58 -5.35 -32.12 0.75
C LEU A 58 -4.94 -33.21 1.73
N ALA A 59 -3.99 -32.92 2.64
CA ALA A 59 -3.56 -33.87 3.67
C ALA A 59 -4.65 -34.16 4.70
N ILE A 60 -5.56 -33.21 4.93
CA ILE A 60 -6.66 -33.38 5.89
C ILE A 60 -7.87 -34.04 5.21
N VAL A 61 -8.09 -33.86 3.90
CA VAL A 61 -9.26 -34.39 3.17
C VAL A 61 -9.41 -35.91 3.26
N ASP A 62 -8.33 -36.69 3.31
CA ASP A 62 -8.41 -38.15 3.47
C ASP A 62 -8.85 -38.60 4.88
N GLU A 63 -8.70 -37.75 5.90
CA GLU A 63 -9.13 -38.00 7.30
C GLU A 63 -10.23 -37.04 7.78
N ALA A 64 -10.74 -36.19 6.88
CA ALA A 64 -11.60 -35.05 7.19
C ALA A 64 -13.07 -35.42 7.35
N SER A 65 -13.68 -34.98 8.46
CA SER A 65 -15.14 -34.82 8.50
C SER A 65 -15.59 -33.71 7.54
N GLN A 66 -16.81 -33.81 6.98
CA GLN A 66 -17.40 -32.81 6.08
C GLN A 66 -17.30 -31.36 6.62
N SER A 67 -17.34 -31.19 7.95
CA SER A 67 -17.18 -29.91 8.63
C SER A 67 -15.81 -29.25 8.41
N SER A 68 -14.72 -30.01 8.36
CA SER A 68 -13.38 -29.47 8.11
C SER A 68 -13.19 -29.02 6.66
N LEU A 69 -13.80 -29.72 5.71
CA LEU A 69 -13.79 -29.37 4.29
C LEU A 69 -14.54 -28.03 4.04
N ILE A 70 -15.69 -27.84 4.70
CA ILE A 70 -16.44 -26.58 4.66
C ILE A 70 -15.61 -25.42 5.23
N PHE A 71 -14.90 -25.63 6.33
CA PHE A 71 -14.02 -24.62 6.93
C PHE A 71 -12.93 -24.16 5.96
N PHE A 72 -12.26 -25.09 5.27
CA PHE A 72 -11.22 -24.75 4.28
C PHE A 72 -11.76 -23.99 3.08
N ILE A 73 -12.97 -24.31 2.60
CA ILE A 73 -13.63 -23.57 1.53
C ILE A 73 -13.89 -22.11 1.96
N ILE A 74 -14.40 -21.91 3.18
CA ILE A 74 -14.64 -20.57 3.73
C ILE A 74 -13.34 -19.78 3.84
N CYS A 75 -12.27 -20.37 4.38
CA CYS A 75 -10.96 -19.72 4.47
C CYS A 75 -10.40 -19.37 3.08
N THR A 76 -10.54 -20.26 2.10
CA THR A 76 -10.07 -20.04 0.73
C THR A 76 -10.84 -18.91 0.05
N LEU A 77 -12.17 -18.89 0.17
CA LEU A 77 -13.00 -17.80 -0.32
C LEU A 77 -12.64 -16.46 0.34
N GLY A 78 -12.43 -16.47 1.66
CA GLY A 78 -11.96 -15.28 2.39
C GLY A 78 -10.58 -14.79 1.91
N PHE A 79 -9.67 -15.70 1.55
CA PHE A 79 -8.38 -15.31 1.01
C PHE A 79 -8.50 -14.72 -0.40
N ILE A 80 -9.36 -15.29 -1.25
CA ILE A 80 -9.64 -14.78 -2.59
C ILE A 80 -10.22 -13.37 -2.55
N THR A 81 -11.17 -13.09 -1.64
CA THR A 81 -11.73 -11.74 -1.51
C THR A 81 -10.68 -10.72 -1.05
N MET A 82 -9.80 -11.09 -0.12
CA MET A 82 -8.66 -10.23 0.28
C MET A 82 -7.69 -9.95 -0.88
N LEU A 83 -7.46 -10.93 -1.78
CA LEU A 83 -6.65 -10.72 -2.98
C LEU A 83 -7.28 -9.73 -3.95
N PHE A 84 -8.60 -9.77 -4.13
CA PHE A 84 -9.32 -8.81 -4.98
C PHE A 84 -9.25 -7.39 -4.41
N GLU A 85 -9.38 -7.21 -3.10
CA GLU A 85 -9.18 -5.89 -2.48
C GLU A 85 -7.78 -5.35 -2.74
N GLN A 86 -6.74 -6.20 -2.63
CA GLN A 86 -5.34 -5.84 -2.88
C GLN A 86 -5.10 -5.37 -4.33
N TRP A 87 -5.90 -5.82 -5.31
CA TRP A 87 -5.74 -5.39 -6.70
C TRP A 87 -5.97 -3.90 -6.91
N ASN A 88 -6.84 -3.26 -6.12
CA ASN A 88 -7.08 -1.82 -6.27
C ASN A 88 -5.96 -0.97 -5.65
N TYR A 89 -5.06 -1.57 -4.87
CA TYR A 89 -3.92 -0.87 -4.31
C TYR A 89 -2.75 -0.84 -5.28
N SER A 90 -2.07 0.31 -5.36
CA SER A 90 -0.89 0.47 -6.21
C SER A 90 0.36 0.70 -5.39
N ASN A 91 1.42 -0.08 -5.68
CA ASN A 91 2.74 0.10 -5.10
C ASN A 91 3.67 0.97 -5.96
N THR A 92 3.13 1.74 -6.92
CA THR A 92 3.92 2.67 -7.73
C THR A 92 4.75 3.63 -6.85
N PRO A 93 6.03 3.87 -7.16
CA PRO A 93 6.82 4.86 -6.44
C PRO A 93 6.46 6.28 -6.85
N VAL A 94 5.76 6.50 -7.97
CA VAL A 94 5.45 7.84 -8.48
C VAL A 94 3.95 7.98 -8.71
N LEU A 95 3.40 9.11 -8.27
CA LEU A 95 2.02 9.54 -8.47
C LEU A 95 2.03 10.93 -9.12
N PHE A 96 1.45 11.11 -10.29
CA PHE A 96 1.33 12.43 -10.90
C PHE A 96 0.15 13.18 -10.29
N LYS A 97 0.33 14.46 -9.94
CA LYS A 97 -0.72 15.26 -9.30
C LYS A 97 -1.97 15.40 -10.17
N LYS A 98 -1.78 15.55 -11.48
CA LYS A 98 -2.88 15.62 -12.47
C LYS A 98 -3.78 14.38 -12.49
N ASP A 99 -3.27 13.23 -12.02
CA ASP A 99 -3.99 11.96 -12.04
C ASP A 99 -4.62 11.65 -10.67
N ILE A 100 -4.40 12.50 -9.65
CA ILE A 100 -5.00 12.39 -8.32
C ILE A 100 -6.44 12.92 -8.40
N GLU A 101 -7.39 12.10 -7.95
CA GLU A 101 -8.80 12.46 -7.91
C GLU A 101 -9.19 12.98 -6.52
N THR A 102 -8.82 12.24 -5.48
CA THR A 102 -9.16 12.56 -4.10
C THR A 102 -8.09 12.06 -3.13
N ILE A 103 -7.92 12.78 -2.02
CA ILE A 103 -7.06 12.39 -0.91
C ILE A 103 -7.93 12.30 0.34
N GLU A 104 -8.11 11.09 0.87
CA GLU A 104 -8.85 10.86 2.11
C GLU A 104 -7.88 10.71 3.29
N MET A 105 -7.99 11.59 4.27
CA MET A 105 -7.22 11.51 5.50
C MET A 105 -8.01 10.79 6.59
N SER A 106 -7.44 9.73 7.14
CA SER A 106 -7.98 9.03 8.31
C SER A 106 -7.15 9.37 9.54
N TYR A 107 -7.72 10.24 10.37
CA TYR A 107 -7.14 10.70 11.61
C TYR A 107 -7.43 9.71 12.74
N PRO A 108 -6.41 9.17 13.42
CA PRO A 108 -6.63 8.35 14.59
C PRO A 108 -7.16 9.19 15.76
N ARG A 109 -7.93 8.56 16.67
CA ARG A 109 -8.44 9.22 17.89
C ARG A 109 -7.33 9.77 18.78
N LEU A 110 -6.16 9.16 18.75
CA LEU A 110 -5.02 9.51 19.58
C LEU A 110 -3.92 10.16 18.72
N LYS A 111 -3.50 11.36 19.10
CA LYS A 111 -2.53 12.18 18.33
C LYS A 111 -1.19 11.50 18.06
N TRP A 112 -0.79 10.56 18.94
CA TRP A 112 0.47 9.83 18.84
C TRP A 112 0.47 8.71 17.79
N MET A 113 -0.71 8.31 17.29
CA MET A 113 -0.82 7.31 16.23
C MET A 113 -0.53 7.92 14.85
N SER A 114 -0.09 7.05 13.93
CA SER A 114 0.16 7.37 12.54
C SER A 114 -1.14 7.74 11.81
N VAL A 115 -1.10 8.79 10.99
CA VAL A 115 -2.24 9.19 10.14
C VAL A 115 -2.17 8.41 8.83
N LYS A 116 -3.31 7.93 8.33
CA LYS A 116 -3.38 7.23 7.05
C LYS A 116 -3.94 8.18 6.00
N ALA A 117 -3.19 8.44 4.95
CA ALA A 117 -3.66 9.14 3.76
C ALA A 117 -3.94 8.13 2.65
N LYS A 118 -5.17 8.06 2.16
CA LYS A 118 -5.54 7.27 0.99
C LYS A 118 -5.67 8.19 -0.22
N ILE A 119 -4.77 8.04 -1.17
CA ILE A 119 -4.74 8.81 -2.41
C ILE A 119 -5.41 7.95 -3.48
N HIS A 120 -6.55 8.41 -4.00
CA HIS A 120 -7.23 7.82 -5.14
C HIS A 120 -6.74 8.50 -6.41
N PHE A 121 -6.29 7.69 -7.37
CA PHE A 121 -5.71 8.21 -8.61
C PHE A 121 -5.97 7.27 -9.78
N THR A 122 -5.89 7.79 -11.00
CA THR A 122 -5.97 6.99 -12.22
C THR A 122 -4.58 6.61 -12.71
N ASP A 123 -4.34 5.32 -12.99
CA ASP A 123 -3.06 4.85 -13.52
C ASP A 123 -2.88 5.15 -15.02
N ASP A 124 -1.69 4.90 -15.55
CA ASP A 124 -1.32 5.07 -16.96
C ASP A 124 -2.18 4.25 -17.95
N ARG A 125 -2.96 3.28 -17.44
CA ARG A 125 -3.88 2.43 -18.20
C ARG A 125 -5.34 2.85 -18.00
N GLY A 126 -5.60 3.99 -17.37
CA GLY A 126 -6.93 4.49 -17.10
C GLY A 126 -7.65 3.75 -15.97
N LYS A 127 -6.95 2.94 -15.15
CA LYS A 127 -7.58 2.22 -14.03
C LYS A 127 -7.49 3.05 -12.75
N ARG A 128 -8.61 3.14 -12.04
CA ARG A 128 -8.65 3.73 -10.69
C ARG A 128 -7.88 2.87 -9.70
N ARG A 129 -6.96 3.48 -8.97
CA ARG A 129 -6.10 2.85 -7.97
C ARG A 129 -6.07 3.66 -6.68
N VAL A 130 -5.67 3.00 -5.60
CA VAL A 130 -5.51 3.61 -4.29
C VAL A 130 -4.07 3.44 -3.83
N ARG A 131 -3.45 4.53 -3.35
CA ARG A 131 -2.20 4.47 -2.60
C ARG A 131 -2.44 4.88 -1.16
N VAL A 132 -2.08 4.00 -0.23
CA VAL A 132 -2.04 4.33 1.19
C VAL A 132 -0.65 4.85 1.55
N LEU A 133 -0.59 6.03 2.16
CA LEU A 133 0.58 6.57 2.83
C LEU A 133 0.34 6.55 4.34
N MET A 134 1.32 6.07 5.09
CA MET A 134 1.33 6.18 6.54
C MET A 134 2.24 7.34 6.92
N LEU A 135 1.65 8.37 7.53
CA LEU A 135 2.36 9.51 8.07
C LEU A 135 2.81 9.20 9.51
N PRO A 136 4.03 9.59 9.90
CA PRO A 136 4.56 9.26 11.22
C PRO A 136 3.66 9.77 12.35
N GLY A 137 3.51 8.97 13.40
CA GLY A 137 2.96 9.37 14.69
C GLY A 137 3.91 10.25 15.49
N LEU A 138 3.49 10.78 16.63
CA LEU A 138 4.37 11.60 17.51
C LEU A 138 5.56 10.81 18.06
N LEU A 139 5.44 9.48 18.16
CA LEU A 139 6.51 8.59 18.64
C LEU A 139 7.40 8.08 17.49
N ASP A 140 7.05 8.35 16.23
CA ASP A 140 7.79 7.89 15.08
C ASP A 140 8.88 8.91 14.70
N TYR A 141 10.01 8.41 14.19
CA TYR A 141 11.07 9.25 13.63
C TYR A 141 10.49 10.10 12.48
N GLY A 142 10.48 11.44 12.62
CA GLY A 142 9.91 12.37 11.64
C GLY A 142 8.58 13.03 12.03
N ALA A 143 8.13 12.87 13.29
CA ALA A 143 6.93 13.51 13.84
C ALA A 143 6.82 15.02 13.57
N GLU A 144 7.95 15.74 13.58
CA GLU A 144 8.03 17.19 13.34
C GLU A 144 7.50 17.58 11.95
N ASN A 145 7.61 16.69 10.96
CA ASN A 145 7.21 16.94 9.59
C ASN A 145 5.77 16.49 9.28
N LYS A 146 5.07 15.86 10.24
CA LYS A 146 3.74 15.28 10.02
C LYS A 146 2.74 16.33 9.53
N TYR A 147 2.68 17.48 10.21
CA TYR A 147 1.74 18.55 9.88
C TYR A 147 2.04 19.19 8.53
N HIS A 148 3.33 19.44 8.24
CA HIS A 148 3.74 19.94 6.93
C HIS A 148 3.42 19.00 5.77
N VAL A 149 3.46 17.67 5.99
CA VAL A 149 3.02 16.70 4.98
C VAL A 149 1.51 16.73 4.80
N ILE A 150 0.75 16.82 5.89
CA ILE A 150 -0.71 16.91 5.84
C ILE A 150 -1.11 18.15 5.06
N ASP A 151 -0.60 19.32 5.43
CA ASP A 151 -0.88 20.58 4.75
C ASP A 151 -0.50 20.52 3.28
N ALA A 152 0.67 19.95 2.95
CA ALA A 152 1.11 19.80 1.58
C ALA A 152 0.21 18.85 0.77
N LEU A 153 -0.30 17.77 1.37
CA LEU A 153 -1.22 16.83 0.72
C LEU A 153 -2.64 17.40 0.59
N GLU A 154 -3.13 18.16 1.56
CA GLU A 154 -4.44 18.82 1.50
C GLU A 154 -4.46 19.98 0.49
N SER A 155 -3.30 20.52 0.12
CA SER A 155 -3.16 21.58 -0.89
C SER A 155 -3.11 21.08 -2.35
N LEU A 156 -3.14 19.76 -2.58
CA LEU A 156 -3.09 19.14 -3.91
C LEU A 156 -4.48 19.00 -4.53
#